data_AF-A0A7X2IFR4-F1
#
_entry.id   AF-A0A7X2IFR4-F1
#
_cell.length_a   1.000
_cell.length_b   1.000
_cell.length_c   1.000
_cell.angle_alpha   90.00
_cell.angle_beta   90.00
_cell.angle_gamma   90.00
#
_symmetry.space_group_name_H-M   'P 1'
#
loop_
_entity.id
_entity.type
_entity.pdbx_description
1 polymer ?
#
loop_
_entity_poly.entity_id
_entity_poly.type
_entity_poly.pdbx_seq_one_letter_code
_entity_poly.pdbx_strand_id
1 'polypeptide(L)'
;MNDRQRDGMEYCLLVWSDWMRKDDRDLGVKSMSSQSEAEAALARQENAIAEATDAMMKSLVPRHQWAIKKKFGLAKVWGFPNSELPQSYADAVAALEPLLKKNVATRMQFP
;
A
#
# COMPACT_ATOMS: atom_id res chain seq x y z
N MET A 1 -4.85 -22.35 -3.26
CA MET A 1 -3.65 -21.56 -2.89
C MET A 1 -3.79 -21.23 -1.42
N ASN A 2 -2.85 -21.67 -0.59
CA ASN A 2 -2.90 -21.49 0.88
C ASN A 2 -2.63 -20.02 1.22
N ASP A 3 -3.70 -19.26 1.49
CA ASP A 3 -3.68 -17.85 1.89
C ASP A 3 -3.47 -17.70 3.41
N ARG A 4 -2.44 -18.36 3.95
CA ARG A 4 -2.10 -18.28 5.38
C ARG A 4 -0.70 -17.71 5.53
N GLN A 5 -0.67 -16.47 6.02
CA GLN A 5 0.45 -15.58 6.28
C GLN A 5 1.06 -14.88 5.05
N ARG A 6 0.30 -14.00 4.41
CA ARG A 6 0.91 -12.72 4.03
C ARG A 6 1.22 -11.98 5.32
N ASP A 7 2.44 -11.46 5.44
CA ASP A 7 2.77 -10.51 6.49
C ASP A 7 1.78 -9.33 6.41
N GLY A 8 1.27 -8.84 7.55
CA GLY A 8 0.30 -7.74 7.60
C GLY A 8 0.80 -6.51 6.86
N MET A 9 2.12 -6.31 6.86
CA MET A 9 2.83 -5.31 6.09
C MET A 9 2.64 -5.49 4.57
N GLU A 10 2.87 -6.69 4.07
CA GLU A 10 2.75 -7.03 2.66
C GLU A 10 1.30 -6.87 2.18
N TYR A 11 0.33 -7.29 2.99
CA TYR A 11 -1.08 -7.10 2.66
C TYR A 11 -1.46 -5.60 2.55
N CYS A 12 -1.06 -4.77 3.51
CA CYS A 12 -1.31 -3.33 3.46
C CYS A 12 -0.71 -2.68 2.21
N LEU A 13 0.55 -3.03 1.88
CA LEU A 13 1.23 -2.50 0.69
C LEU A 13 0.60 -2.98 -0.62
N LEU A 14 0.11 -4.22 -0.67
CA LEU A 14 -0.59 -4.74 -1.84
C LEU A 14 -1.90 -3.98 -2.09
N VAL A 15 -2.74 -3.86 -1.05
CA VAL A 15 -4.02 -3.13 -1.11
C VAL A 15 -3.80 -1.68 -1.52
N TRP A 16 -2.81 -1.01 -0.91
CA TRP A 16 -2.42 0.35 -1.31
C TRP A 16 -1.93 0.41 -2.77
N SER A 17 -1.10 -0.52 -3.22
CA SER A 17 -0.58 -0.50 -4.59
C SER A 17 -1.68 -0.69 -5.64
N ASP A 18 -2.68 -1.54 -5.35
CA ASP A 18 -3.83 -1.75 -6.23
C ASP A 18 -4.75 -0.53 -6.21
N TRP A 19 -4.95 0.09 -5.05
CA TRP A 19 -5.69 1.35 -4.93
C TRP A 19 -5.04 2.48 -5.72
N MET A 20 -3.72 2.66 -5.63
CA MET A 20 -2.97 3.63 -6.43
C MET A 20 -3.13 3.41 -7.95
N ARG A 21 -3.15 2.15 -8.39
CA ARG A 21 -3.37 1.81 -9.82
C ARG A 21 -4.80 2.09 -10.28
N LYS A 22 -5.79 1.96 -9.38
CA LYS A 22 -7.18 2.30 -9.66
C LYS A 22 -7.34 3.81 -9.75
N ASP A 23 -6.79 4.58 -8.81
CA ASP A 23 -6.81 6.05 -8.83
C ASP A 23 -6.20 6.62 -10.13
N ASP A 24 -5.04 6.10 -10.56
CA ASP A 24 -4.42 6.47 -11.84
C ASP A 24 -5.29 6.13 -13.08
N ARG A 25 -6.17 5.11 -12.99
CA ARG A 25 -7.04 4.65 -14.08
C ARG A 25 -8.44 5.28 -14.05
N ASP A 26 -8.93 5.64 -12.87
CA ASP A 26 -10.28 6.17 -12.63
C ASP A 26 -10.43 7.64 -13.06
N LEU A 27 -9.33 8.30 -13.47
CA LEU A 27 -9.40 9.53 -14.25
C LEU A 27 -10.12 9.36 -15.61
N GLY A 28 -10.42 8.12 -16.05
CA GLY A 28 -11.03 7.84 -17.35
C GLY A 28 -12.40 7.13 -17.38
N VAL A 29 -12.81 6.36 -16.37
CA VAL A 29 -14.00 5.49 -16.51
C VAL A 29 -14.78 5.33 -15.20
N LYS A 30 -15.92 6.01 -15.09
CA LYS A 30 -16.98 5.66 -14.13
C LYS A 30 -17.56 4.30 -14.50
N SER A 31 -17.35 3.29 -13.67
CA SER A 31 -18.15 2.06 -13.75
C SER A 31 -19.07 1.97 -12.53
N MET A 32 -20.34 2.31 -12.76
CA MET A 32 -21.44 1.89 -11.90
C MET A 32 -21.55 0.36 -12.03
N SER A 33 -21.08 -0.39 -11.04
CA SER A 33 -21.46 -1.79 -10.91
C SER A 33 -22.28 -1.99 -9.64
N SER A 34 -23.38 -2.74 -9.77
CA SER A 34 -24.27 -3.14 -8.70
C SER A 34 -23.56 -4.14 -7.79
N GLN A 35 -22.69 -3.66 -6.91
CA GLN A 35 -22.00 -4.49 -5.92
C GLN A 35 -23.00 -4.97 -4.86
N SER A 36 -22.87 -6.23 -4.46
CA SER A 36 -23.52 -6.76 -3.25
C SER A 36 -23.12 -5.94 -2.02
N GLU A 37 -23.97 -5.86 -0.99
CA GLU A 37 -23.63 -5.16 0.26
C GLU A 37 -22.35 -5.71 0.91
N ALA A 38 -22.11 -7.02 0.78
CA ALA A 38 -20.89 -7.66 1.29
C ALA A 38 -19.65 -7.23 0.50
N GLU A 39 -19.76 -7.14 -0.83
CA GLU A 39 -18.67 -6.67 -1.70
C GLU A 39 -18.38 -5.19 -1.46
N ALA A 40 -19.43 -4.38 -1.26
CA ALA A 40 -19.31 -2.97 -0.92
C ALA A 40 -18.67 -2.77 0.46
N ALA A 41 -18.99 -3.62 1.45
CA ALA A 41 -18.37 -3.58 2.77
C ALA A 41 -16.86 -3.91 2.70
N LEU A 42 -16.50 -4.95 1.94
CA LEU A 42 -15.10 -5.32 1.71
C LEU A 42 -14.34 -4.18 1.01
N ALA A 43 -14.91 -3.61 -0.05
CA ALA A 43 -14.29 -2.50 -0.79
C ALA A 43 -14.07 -1.26 0.11
N ARG A 44 -15.01 -0.94 1.00
CA ARG A 44 -14.82 0.15 1.98
C ARG A 44 -13.68 -0.15 2.96
N GLN A 45 -13.55 -1.38 3.43
CA GLN A 45 -12.47 -1.78 4.32
C GLN A 45 -11.11 -1.68 3.61
N GLU A 46 -11.00 -2.19 2.39
CA GLU A 46 -9.78 -2.09 1.57
C GLU A 46 -9.41 -0.64 1.27
N ASN A 47 -10.38 0.22 0.96
CA ASN A 47 -10.15 1.65 0.78
C ASN A 47 -9.60 2.30 2.06
N ALA A 48 -10.18 1.99 3.23
CA ALA A 48 -9.69 2.53 4.50
C ALA A 48 -8.25 2.08 4.81
N ILE A 49 -7.89 0.83 4.49
CA ILE A 49 -6.53 0.31 4.61
C ILE A 49 -5.59 1.03 3.65
N ALA A 50 -5.99 1.23 2.39
CA ALA A 50 -5.19 1.92 1.38
C ALA A 50 -4.94 3.39 1.76
N GLU A 51 -5.98 4.13 2.15
CA GLU A 51 -5.87 5.53 2.57
C GLU A 51 -4.99 5.69 3.81
N ALA A 52 -5.16 4.82 4.80
CA ALA A 52 -4.31 4.81 5.99
C ALA A 52 -2.85 4.52 5.62
N THR A 53 -2.61 3.55 4.74
CA THR A 53 -1.27 3.21 4.26
C THR A 53 -0.64 4.37 3.50
N ASP A 54 -1.39 5.06 2.64
CA ASP A 54 -0.93 6.26 1.92
C ASP A 54 -0.57 7.41 2.87
N ALA A 55 -1.40 7.65 3.88
CA ALA A 55 -1.14 8.66 4.91
C ALA A 55 0.15 8.36 5.69
N MET A 56 0.41 7.09 6.03
CA MET A 56 1.65 6.68 6.70
C MET A 56 2.85 6.76 5.75
N MET A 57 2.68 6.41 4.47
CA MET A 57 3.70 6.55 3.43
C MET A 57 4.20 7.99 3.30
N LYS A 58 3.31 8.98 3.40
CA LYS A 58 3.64 10.42 3.36
C LYS A 58 4.57 10.85 4.51
N SER A 59 4.59 10.12 5.62
CA SER A 59 5.49 10.39 6.76
C SER A 59 6.93 9.88 6.55
N LEU A 60 7.15 9.02 5.55
CA LEU A 60 8.47 8.50 5.23
C LEU A 60 9.31 9.51 4.46
N VAL A 61 10.63 9.39 4.54
CA VAL A 61 11.52 10.19 3.69
C VAL A 61 11.31 9.87 2.21
N PRO A 62 11.51 10.82 1.28
CA PRO A 62 11.22 10.62 -0.15
C PRO A 62 11.87 9.37 -0.76
N ARG A 63 13.11 9.05 -0.36
CA ARG A 63 13.82 7.85 -0.80
C ARG A 63 13.07 6.56 -0.47
N HIS A 64 12.48 6.46 0.72
CA HIS A 64 11.74 5.27 1.17
C HIS A 64 10.40 5.15 0.42
N GLN A 65 9.70 6.27 0.24
CA GLN A 65 8.48 6.31 -0.57
C GLN A 65 8.74 5.82 -1.99
N TRP A 66 9.82 6.30 -2.62
CA TRP A 66 10.22 5.89 -3.96
C TRP A 66 10.65 4.41 -4.01
N ALA A 67 11.34 3.90 -2.98
CA ALA A 67 11.76 2.50 -2.95
C ALA A 67 10.54 1.56 -2.95
N ILE A 68 9.52 1.88 -2.14
CA ILE A 68 8.26 1.14 -2.11
C ILE A 68 7.53 1.28 -3.45
N LYS A 69 7.34 2.50 -3.98
CA LYS A 69 6.71 2.71 -5.29
C LYS A 69 7.42 1.92 -6.41
N LYS A 70 8.75 1.88 -6.39
CA LYS A 70 9.57 1.15 -7.36
C LYS A 70 9.40 -0.37 -7.23
N LYS A 71 9.36 -0.89 -5.99
CA LYS A 71 9.14 -2.32 -5.71
C LYS A 71 7.78 -2.81 -6.23
N PHE A 72 6.74 -1.98 -6.12
CA PHE A 72 5.38 -2.30 -6.58
C PHE A 72 5.10 -1.83 -8.02
N GLY A 73 6.12 -1.41 -8.78
CA GLY A 73 5.98 -1.03 -10.19
C GLY A 73 5.22 0.28 -10.44
N LEU A 74 4.95 1.07 -9.39
CA LEU A 74 4.32 2.40 -9.49
C LEU A 74 5.31 3.47 -9.96
N ALA A 75 6.62 3.23 -9.81
CA ALA A 75 7.68 4.12 -10.29
C ALA A 75 8.57 3.44 -11.34
N LYS A 76 8.82 4.12 -12.47
CA LYS A 76 9.63 3.58 -13.58
C LYS A 76 11.13 3.74 -13.42
N VAL A 77 11.62 4.75 -12.71
CA VAL A 77 13.06 5.05 -12.60
C VAL A 77 13.47 5.10 -11.13
N TRP A 78 14.68 4.66 -10.82
CA TRP A 78 15.29 4.85 -9.50
C TRP A 78 16.19 6.08 -9.56
N GLY A 79 15.89 7.10 -8.76
CA GLY A 79 16.54 8.42 -8.81
C GLY A 79 17.60 8.67 -7.73
N PHE A 80 17.98 7.66 -6.94
CA PHE A 80 18.89 7.82 -5.81
C PHE A 80 20.20 7.05 -6.07
N PRO A 81 21.19 7.66 -6.76
CA PRO A 81 22.40 6.95 -7.18
C PRO A 81 23.29 6.51 -6.01
N ASN A 82 23.18 7.19 -4.86
CA ASN A 82 23.97 6.88 -3.66
C ASN A 82 23.25 5.90 -2.72
N SER A 83 22.19 5.23 -3.17
CA SER A 83 21.40 4.34 -2.33
C SER A 83 20.94 3.13 -3.11
N GLU A 84 21.17 1.96 -2.54
CA GLU A 84 20.73 0.69 -3.09
C GLU A 84 19.23 0.52 -2.89
N LEU A 85 18.52 0.14 -3.95
CA LEU A 85 17.07 -0.06 -3.92
C LEU A 85 16.65 -1.14 -2.89
N PRO A 86 17.30 -2.32 -2.81
CA PRO A 86 16.93 -3.34 -1.83
C PRO A 86 17.09 -2.85 -0.38
N GLN A 87 18.18 -2.15 -0.07
CA GLN A 87 18.41 -1.60 1.26
C GLN A 87 17.39 -0.52 1.60
N SER A 88 17.17 0.42 0.67
CA SER A 88 16.20 1.50 0.85
C SER A 88 14.77 0.97 1.05
N TYR A 89 14.43 -0.16 0.42
CA TYR A 89 13.16 -0.83 0.62
C TYR A 89 13.07 -1.48 2.01
N ALA A 90 14.11 -2.20 2.45
CA ALA A 90 14.14 -2.79 3.79
C ALA A 90 14.00 -1.72 4.89
N ASP A 91 14.72 -0.60 4.75
CA ASP A 91 14.65 0.53 5.67
C ASP A 91 13.25 1.19 5.66
N ALA A 92 12.64 1.27 4.47
CA ALA A 92 11.28 1.78 4.32
C ALA A 92 10.25 0.90 5.04
N VAL A 93 10.36 -0.42 4.90
CA VAL A 93 9.50 -1.39 5.59
C VAL A 93 9.65 -1.27 7.10
N ALA A 94 10.88 -1.25 7.60
CA ALA A 94 11.16 -1.12 9.04
C ALA A 94 10.61 0.19 9.64
N ALA A 95 10.60 1.28 8.86
CA ALA A 95 10.03 2.56 9.28
C ALA A 95 8.49 2.58 9.22
N LEU A 96 7.89 1.91 8.23
CA LEU A 96 6.46 1.96 7.96
C LEU A 96 5.65 0.99 8.82
N GLU A 97 6.15 -0.22 9.05
CA GLU A 97 5.48 -1.25 9.85
C GLU A 97 5.00 -0.76 11.24
N PRO A 98 5.81 -0.08 12.08
CA PRO A 98 5.35 0.40 13.38
C PRO A 98 4.26 1.47 13.28
N LEU A 99 4.18 2.20 12.17
CA LEU A 99 3.12 3.18 11.92
C LEU A 99 1.80 2.47 11.61
N LEU A 100 1.85 1.45 10.75
CA LEU A 100 0.70 0.64 10.38
C LEU A 100 0.15 -0.17 11.56
N LYS A 101 1.02 -0.72 12.41
CA LYS A 101 0.60 -1.43 13.63
C LYS A 101 -0.17 -0.55 14.62
N LYS A 102 0.07 0.76 14.63
CA LYS A 102 -0.61 1.71 15.52
C LYS A 102 -1.93 2.25 14.95
N ASN A 103 -2.15 2.14 13.64
CA ASN A 103 -3.32 2.69 13.00
C ASN A 103 -4.54 1.75 13.11
N VAL A 104 -5.71 2.30 13.42
CA VAL A 104 -6.94 1.53 13.66
C VAL A 104 -7.41 0.71 12.47
N ALA A 105 -7.20 1.19 11.24
CA ALA A 105 -7.63 0.52 10.01
C ALA A 105 -6.70 -0.64 9.62
N THR A 106 -5.41 -0.55 9.95
CA THR A 106 -4.39 -1.51 9.50
C THR A 106 -3.91 -2.46 10.60
N ARG A 107 -4.07 -2.10 11.89
CA ARG A 107 -3.58 -2.93 13.02
C ARG A 107 -4.11 -4.36 13.02
N MET A 108 -5.32 -4.59 12.51
CA MET A 108 -5.95 -5.93 12.47
C MET A 108 -5.28 -6.87 11.46
N GLN A 109 -4.42 -6.34 10.59
CA GLN A 109 -3.69 -7.14 9.60
C GLN A 109 -2.40 -7.73 10.17
N PHE A 110 -1.98 -7.30 11.36
CA PHE A 110 -0.78 -7.79 12.02
C PHE A 110 -1.16 -8.78 13.13
N PRO A 111 -0.41 -9.89 13.30
CA PRO A 111 -0.60 -10.83 14.41
C PRO A 111 -0.21 -10.22 15.77
#